data_AF-Q31IR1-F1
#
_entry.id   AF-Q31IR1-F1
#
_cell.length_a   1.000
_cell.length_b   1.000
_cell.length_c   1.000
_cell.angle_alpha   90.00
_cell.angle_beta   90.00
_cell.angle_gamma   90.00
#
_symmetry.space_group_name_H-M   'P 1'
#
loop_
_entity.id
_entity.type
_entity.pdbx_description
1 polymer ?
#
loop_
_entity_poly.entity_id
_entity_poly.type
_entity_poly.pdbx_seq_one_letter_code
_entity_poly.pdbx_strand_id
1 'polypeptide(L)'
;MPAYDVVISFAGEDRAVAESIASNLVTRGINVFYDEYEKANLWGKDLYVHLTKIYRDDSKFCLMVISEDYVKKQWTNHERKAAQARAFNENREYILPLRLDDAEIDGILGTTGYIDYRNTSVDHIIDLLTEKVIQYNKENGIAYKIVKAETVFQQAIDFKGNSAFRDSDMNTECPACCTQQKLSEATLSLDGDDTIYTCKNGCQPLVVISRPGIVAWPGRGVRLQDYVIRNVREITIKTESMGMPMLIPASKAALMKMRSSR
;
A
#
# COMPACT_ATOMS: atom_id res chain seq x y z
N MET A 1 11.28 -8.26 -3.43
CA MET A 1 9.85 -8.18 -3.82
C MET A 1 9.58 -6.75 -4.24
N PRO A 2 8.71 -6.50 -5.23
CA PRO A 2 8.35 -5.16 -5.64
C PRO A 2 7.85 -4.36 -4.44
N ALA A 3 8.24 -3.08 -4.35
CA ALA A 3 7.80 -2.22 -3.27
C ALA A 3 6.29 -1.94 -3.36
N TYR A 4 5.77 -1.80 -4.58
CA TYR A 4 4.38 -1.47 -4.90
C TYR A 4 3.63 -2.64 -5.56
N ASP A 5 2.32 -2.70 -5.36
CA ASP A 5 1.45 -3.60 -6.09
C ASP A 5 1.14 -3.04 -7.48
N VAL A 6 0.77 -1.76 -7.54
CA VAL A 6 0.41 -1.08 -8.79
C VAL A 6 1.14 0.27 -8.88
N VAL A 7 1.79 0.54 -10.00
CA VAL A 7 2.23 1.88 -10.38
C VAL A 7 1.23 2.44 -11.39
N ILE A 8 0.82 3.71 -11.24
CA ILE A 8 -0.09 4.36 -12.19
C ILE A 8 0.70 5.33 -13.09
N SER A 9 0.73 5.03 -14.38
CA SER A 9 1.28 5.91 -15.42
C SER A 9 0.14 6.67 -16.09
N PHE A 10 0.17 8.00 -16.05
CA PHE A 10 -0.89 8.85 -16.55
C PHE A 10 -0.35 10.24 -16.95
N ALA A 11 -1.01 10.88 -17.92
CA ALA A 11 -0.71 12.25 -18.31
C ALA A 11 -1.20 13.23 -17.24
N GLY A 12 -0.57 14.39 -17.11
CA GLY A 12 -0.98 15.37 -16.10
C GLY A 12 -2.46 15.80 -16.22
N GLU A 13 -3.01 15.75 -17.43
CA GLU A 13 -4.41 16.03 -17.78
C GLU A 13 -5.39 14.99 -17.23
N ASP A 14 -4.94 13.74 -17.12
CA ASP A 14 -5.75 12.60 -16.67
C ASP A 14 -5.67 12.39 -15.14
N ARG A 15 -5.10 13.37 -14.43
CA ARG A 15 -4.81 13.29 -12.99
C ARG A 15 -6.02 12.93 -12.15
N ALA A 16 -7.20 13.47 -12.47
CA ALA A 16 -8.43 13.19 -11.74
C ALA A 16 -8.82 11.70 -11.80
N VAL A 17 -8.59 11.04 -12.95
CA VAL A 17 -8.83 9.60 -13.11
C VAL A 17 -7.81 8.81 -12.30
N ALA A 18 -6.52 9.16 -12.42
CA ALA A 18 -5.44 8.49 -11.68
C ALA A 18 -5.61 8.60 -10.16
N GLU A 19 -5.97 9.77 -9.64
CA GLU A 19 -6.21 10.02 -8.21
C GLU A 19 -7.42 9.21 -7.70
N SER A 20 -8.52 9.20 -8.46
CA SER A 20 -9.70 8.40 -8.13
C SER A 20 -9.36 6.92 -8.02
N ILE A 21 -8.59 6.39 -8.97
CA ILE A 21 -8.18 4.99 -8.93
C ILE A 21 -7.22 4.72 -7.77
N ALA A 22 -6.19 5.55 -7.62
CA ALA A 22 -5.18 5.40 -6.56
C ALA A 22 -5.82 5.40 -5.17
N SER A 23 -6.69 6.37 -4.88
CA SER A 23 -7.36 6.49 -3.59
C SER A 23 -8.22 5.26 -3.28
N ASN A 24 -9.00 4.77 -4.25
CA ASN A 24 -9.83 3.58 -4.07
C ASN A 24 -8.99 2.30 -3.88
N LEU A 25 -7.92 2.09 -4.65
CA LEU A 25 -7.02 0.95 -4.45
C LEU A 25 -6.37 0.97 -3.06
N VAL A 26 -5.93 2.15 -2.60
CA VAL A 26 -5.38 2.33 -1.25
C VAL A 26 -6.42 1.96 -0.19
N THR A 27 -7.71 2.29 -0.39
CA THR A 27 -8.77 1.87 0.55
C THR A 27 -9.00 0.35 0.59
N ARG A 28 -8.60 -0.37 -0.47
CA ARG A 28 -8.64 -1.84 -0.55
C ARG A 28 -7.37 -2.50 -0.01
N GLY A 29 -6.40 -1.71 0.48
CA GLY A 29 -5.15 -2.23 1.05
C GLY A 29 -4.00 -2.37 0.05
N ILE A 30 -4.25 -2.09 -1.23
CA ILE A 30 -3.29 -2.26 -2.31
C ILE A 30 -2.26 -1.13 -2.26
N ASN A 31 -0.98 -1.48 -2.31
CA ASN A 31 0.08 -0.51 -2.34
C ASN A 31 0.23 0.12 -3.73
N VAL A 32 -0.04 1.41 -3.84
CA VAL A 32 -0.02 2.15 -5.10
C VAL A 32 1.06 3.22 -5.11
N PHE A 33 1.89 3.21 -6.15
CA PHE A 33 2.72 4.37 -6.47
C PHE A 33 1.90 5.39 -7.28
N TYR A 34 1.77 6.58 -6.70
CA TYR A 34 1.14 7.75 -7.31
C TYR A 34 2.00 8.98 -6.98
N ASP A 35 2.33 9.79 -7.98
CA ASP A 35 3.35 10.86 -7.90
C ASP A 35 3.09 11.87 -6.78
N GLU A 36 1.82 12.22 -6.53
CA GLU A 36 1.41 13.13 -5.46
C GLU A 36 1.67 12.57 -4.06
N TYR A 37 1.49 11.27 -3.85
CA TYR A 37 1.75 10.64 -2.56
C TYR A 37 3.24 10.68 -2.19
N GLU A 38 4.10 10.76 -3.20
CA GLU A 38 5.55 10.76 -3.06
C GLU A 38 6.18 12.15 -3.27
N LYS A 39 5.39 13.23 -3.34
CA LYS A 39 5.88 14.59 -3.61
C LYS A 39 7.08 15.01 -2.77
N ALA A 40 7.02 14.78 -1.45
CA ALA A 40 8.13 15.11 -0.54
C ALA A 40 9.36 14.24 -0.79
N ASN A 41 9.16 12.98 -1.19
CA ASN A 41 10.22 12.02 -1.46
C ASN A 41 10.86 12.23 -2.84
N LEU A 42 10.09 12.77 -3.80
CA LEU A 42 10.52 13.09 -5.16
C LEU A 42 11.20 14.47 -5.25
N TRP A 43 10.95 15.36 -4.29
CA TRP A 43 11.50 16.70 -4.29
C TRP A 43 13.03 16.69 -4.25
N GLY A 44 13.66 17.22 -5.30
CA GLY A 44 15.12 17.33 -5.43
C GLY A 44 15.81 16.08 -5.97
N LYS A 45 15.05 15.02 -6.29
CA LYS A 45 15.58 13.83 -6.95
C LYS A 45 15.54 13.97 -8.46
N ASP A 46 16.44 13.25 -9.12
CA ASP A 46 16.29 12.96 -10.55
C ASP A 46 15.06 12.06 -10.74
N LEU A 47 13.94 12.70 -11.11
CA LEU A 47 12.66 12.05 -11.33
C LEU A 47 12.77 10.95 -12.39
N TYR A 48 13.61 11.16 -13.40
CA TYR A 48 13.75 10.22 -14.50
C TYR A 48 14.37 8.90 -14.03
N VAL A 49 15.47 8.96 -13.28
CA VAL A 49 16.12 7.76 -12.73
C VAL A 49 15.22 7.05 -11.72
N HIS A 50 14.53 7.82 -10.88
CA HIS A 50 13.70 7.27 -9.81
C HIS A 50 12.42 6.60 -10.35
N LEU A 51 11.69 7.27 -11.24
CA LEU A 51 10.50 6.73 -11.89
C LEU A 51 10.85 5.51 -12.74
N THR A 52 11.96 5.57 -13.49
CA THR A 52 12.43 4.41 -14.28
C THR A 52 12.63 3.18 -13.41
N LYS A 53 13.21 3.33 -12.21
CA LYS A 53 13.38 2.20 -11.28
C LYS A 53 12.04 1.67 -10.78
N ILE A 54 11.06 2.53 -10.51
CA ILE A 54 9.74 2.09 -10.03
C ILE A 54 8.96 1.35 -11.12
N TYR A 55 8.92 1.94 -12.31
CA TYR A 55 8.29 1.34 -13.50
C TYR A 55 9.03 0.12 -14.00
N ARG A 56 10.34 0.02 -13.74
CA ARG A 56 11.08 -1.20 -14.06
C ARG A 56 10.90 -2.19 -12.95
N ASP A 57 11.43 -1.96 -11.75
CA ASP A 57 11.81 -2.97 -10.74
C ASP A 57 10.94 -3.02 -9.48
N ASP A 58 10.25 -1.93 -9.13
CA ASP A 58 9.62 -1.80 -7.82
C ASP A 58 8.08 -1.92 -7.84
N SER A 59 7.44 -2.39 -8.92
CA SER A 59 5.99 -2.65 -8.96
C SER A 59 5.61 -4.02 -9.56
N LYS A 60 4.47 -4.60 -9.14
CA LYS A 60 3.94 -5.87 -9.70
C LYS A 60 3.23 -5.64 -11.04
N PHE A 61 2.49 -4.54 -11.15
CA PHE A 61 1.76 -4.12 -12.34
C PHE A 61 1.93 -2.63 -12.60
N CYS A 62 1.90 -2.24 -13.87
CA CYS A 62 1.79 -0.86 -14.31
C CYS A 62 0.42 -0.63 -14.95
N LEU A 63 -0.45 0.11 -14.27
CA LEU A 63 -1.69 0.63 -14.84
C LEU A 63 -1.35 1.81 -15.73
N MET A 64 -1.54 1.64 -17.04
CA MET A 64 -1.29 2.68 -18.02
C MET A 64 -2.61 3.33 -18.40
N VAL A 65 -2.79 4.59 -17.98
CA VAL A 65 -3.95 5.41 -18.32
C VAL A 65 -3.69 6.06 -19.67
N ILE A 66 -4.27 5.48 -20.72
CA ILE A 66 -4.04 5.84 -22.11
C ILE A 66 -5.04 6.88 -22.55
N SER A 67 -4.52 8.02 -23.00
CA SER A 67 -5.25 9.11 -23.64
C SER A 67 -4.40 9.70 -24.78
N GLU A 68 -4.99 10.55 -25.62
CA GLU A 68 -4.23 11.34 -26.57
C GLU A 68 -3.15 12.21 -25.90
N ASP A 69 -3.44 12.78 -24.71
CA ASP A 69 -2.47 13.57 -23.95
C ASP A 69 -1.31 12.72 -23.45
N TYR A 70 -1.59 11.49 -23.02
CA TYR A 70 -0.57 10.50 -22.64
C TYR A 70 0.38 10.21 -23.81
N VAL A 71 -0.17 9.97 -24.99
CA VAL A 71 0.61 9.72 -26.22
C VAL A 71 1.44 10.94 -26.62
N LYS A 72 0.93 12.16 -26.44
CA LYS A 72 1.63 13.39 -26.84
C LYS A 72 2.75 13.79 -25.88
N LYS A 73 2.60 13.56 -24.57
CA LYS A 73 3.48 14.16 -23.53
C LYS A 73 4.36 13.17 -22.79
N GLN A 74 3.81 12.00 -22.47
CA GLN A 74 4.49 11.02 -21.62
C GLN A 74 5.14 9.93 -22.47
N TRP A 75 4.46 9.52 -23.54
CA TRP A 75 4.95 8.50 -24.47
C TRP A 75 6.16 8.96 -25.30
N THR A 76 6.34 10.27 -25.52
CA THR A 76 7.48 10.82 -26.27
C THR A 76 8.80 10.75 -25.50
N ASN A 77 8.78 10.56 -24.17
CA ASN A 77 9.97 10.58 -23.32
C ASN A 77 10.61 9.19 -23.10
N HIS A 78 11.88 9.21 -22.71
CA HIS A 78 12.76 8.05 -22.56
C HIS A 78 12.24 6.92 -21.62
N GLU A 79 11.22 7.18 -20.80
CA GLU A 79 10.44 6.18 -20.03
C GLU A 79 9.96 5.01 -20.93
N ARG A 80 9.64 5.32 -22.21
CA ARG A 80 9.32 4.39 -23.30
C ARG A 80 10.30 3.21 -23.38
N LYS A 81 11.61 3.46 -23.34
CA LYS A 81 12.62 2.40 -23.55
C LYS A 81 12.74 1.45 -22.37
N ALA A 82 12.48 1.92 -21.15
CA ALA A 82 12.68 1.13 -19.95
C ALA A 82 11.48 0.23 -19.62
N ALA A 83 10.25 0.75 -19.75
CA ALA A 83 9.03 -0.03 -19.56
C ALA A 83 8.84 -1.05 -20.70
N GLN A 84 9.11 -0.66 -21.96
CA GLN A 84 9.14 -1.60 -23.10
C GLN A 84 10.19 -2.69 -22.88
N ALA A 85 11.44 -2.35 -22.53
CA ALA A 85 12.48 -3.37 -22.36
C ALA A 85 12.15 -4.44 -21.31
N ARG A 86 11.35 -4.12 -20.28
CA ARG A 86 10.91 -5.11 -19.29
C ARG A 86 9.67 -5.90 -19.78
N ALA A 87 8.64 -5.21 -20.26
CA ALA A 87 7.43 -5.84 -20.78
C ALA A 87 7.72 -6.79 -21.96
N PHE A 88 8.67 -6.42 -22.84
CA PHE A 88 9.10 -7.26 -23.97
C PHE A 88 10.05 -8.40 -23.58
N ASN A 89 10.89 -8.24 -22.55
CA ASN A 89 11.83 -9.31 -22.14
C ASN A 89 11.22 -10.33 -21.17
N GLU A 90 10.20 -9.96 -20.38
CA GLU A 90 9.69 -10.84 -19.31
C GLU A 90 8.44 -11.65 -19.67
N ASN A 91 7.82 -11.45 -20.85
CA ASN A 91 6.65 -12.21 -21.31
C ASN A 91 5.54 -12.33 -20.24
N ARG A 92 5.34 -11.27 -19.45
CA ARG A 92 4.38 -11.21 -18.33
C ARG A 92 3.41 -10.05 -18.55
N GLU A 93 2.18 -10.25 -18.08
CA GLU A 93 1.05 -9.30 -18.06
C GLU A 93 1.30 -8.10 -17.11
N TYR A 94 2.46 -7.45 -17.24
CA TYR A 94 2.87 -6.34 -16.36
C TYR A 94 2.09 -5.05 -16.65
N ILE A 95 1.88 -4.74 -17.94
CA ILE A 95 1.15 -3.54 -18.36
C ILE A 95 -0.34 -3.86 -18.37
N LEU A 96 -1.13 -3.05 -17.66
CA LEU A 96 -2.58 -3.09 -17.64
C LEU A 96 -3.12 -1.82 -18.34
N PRO A 97 -3.54 -1.92 -19.61
CA PRO A 97 -4.03 -0.75 -20.35
C PRO A 97 -5.44 -0.34 -19.90
N LEU A 98 -5.60 0.92 -19.52
CA LEU A 98 -6.89 1.58 -19.28
C LEU A 98 -7.06 2.71 -20.28
N ARG A 99 -7.98 2.57 -21.23
CA ARG A 99 -8.20 3.55 -22.29
C ARG A 99 -9.25 4.58 -21.89
N LEU A 100 -8.89 5.85 -21.94
CA LEU A 100 -9.81 6.99 -21.78
C LEU A 100 -10.41 7.41 -23.13
N ASP A 101 -9.68 7.15 -24.21
CA ASP A 101 -10.08 7.44 -25.59
C ASP A 101 -9.51 6.38 -26.56
N ASP A 102 -9.62 6.67 -27.86
CA ASP A 102 -9.19 5.76 -28.92
C ASP A 102 -7.70 5.94 -29.30
N ALA A 103 -6.90 6.65 -28.50
CA ALA A 103 -5.48 6.83 -28.76
C ALA A 103 -4.72 5.51 -28.77
N GLU A 104 -3.88 5.32 -29.80
CA GLU A 104 -3.05 4.13 -29.96
C GLU A 104 -1.64 4.37 -29.43
N ILE A 105 -1.06 3.31 -28.85
CA ILE A 105 0.30 3.33 -28.32
C ILE A 105 1.15 2.34 -29.10
N ASP A 106 2.22 2.84 -29.71
CA ASP A 106 3.21 2.01 -30.41
C ASP A 106 3.80 0.93 -29.47
N GLY A 107 3.67 -0.34 -29.84
CA GLY A 107 4.26 -1.44 -29.07
C GLY A 107 3.37 -2.02 -27.96
N ILE A 108 2.16 -1.51 -27.77
CA ILE A 108 1.07 -2.32 -27.22
C ILE A 108 0.36 -2.97 -28.41
N LEU A 109 0.40 -4.30 -28.52
CA LEU A 109 -0.25 -5.00 -29.62
C LEU A 109 -1.76 -4.78 -29.52
N GLY A 110 -2.45 -4.63 -30.66
CA GLY A 110 -3.91 -4.54 -30.69
C GLY A 110 -4.63 -5.79 -30.14
N THR A 111 -3.89 -6.88 -29.90
CA THR A 111 -4.37 -8.11 -29.25
C THR A 111 -4.22 -8.09 -27.72
N THR A 112 -3.57 -7.08 -27.15
CA THR A 112 -3.49 -6.92 -25.68
C THR A 112 -4.85 -6.51 -25.14
N GLY A 113 -5.37 -7.30 -24.18
CA GLY A 113 -6.62 -6.96 -23.49
C GLY A 113 -6.50 -5.62 -22.76
N TYR A 114 -7.53 -4.79 -22.86
CA TYR A 114 -7.61 -3.48 -22.22
C TYR A 114 -8.96 -3.30 -21.54
N ILE A 115 -9.03 -2.34 -20.61
CA ILE A 115 -10.30 -1.85 -20.07
C ILE A 115 -10.61 -0.49 -20.69
N ASP A 116 -11.84 -0.30 -21.15
CA ASP A 116 -12.33 0.99 -21.64
C ASP A 116 -13.02 1.73 -20.48
N TYR A 117 -12.41 2.84 -20.04
CA TYR A 117 -12.91 3.66 -18.94
C TYR A 117 -14.26 4.29 -19.25
N ARG A 118 -14.58 4.52 -20.53
CA ARG A 118 -15.87 5.10 -20.97
C ARG A 118 -17.04 4.15 -20.74
N ASN A 119 -16.76 2.86 -20.72
CA ASN A 119 -17.76 1.78 -20.64
C ASN A 119 -17.70 1.00 -19.32
N THR A 120 -16.78 1.34 -18.42
CA THR A 120 -16.52 0.59 -17.19
C THR A 120 -16.55 1.51 -15.99
N SER A 121 -17.34 1.19 -14.96
CA SER A 121 -17.37 2.00 -13.74
C SER A 121 -16.05 1.93 -12.99
N VAL A 122 -15.72 3.00 -12.26
CA VAL A 122 -14.50 3.06 -11.43
C VAL A 122 -14.48 1.90 -10.43
N ASP A 123 -15.58 1.62 -9.73
CA ASP A 123 -15.65 0.51 -8.77
C ASP A 123 -15.30 -0.84 -9.42
N HIS A 124 -15.77 -1.10 -10.64
CA HIS A 124 -15.46 -2.34 -11.34
C HIS A 124 -13.99 -2.40 -11.77
N ILE A 125 -13.40 -1.27 -12.20
CA ILE A 125 -11.96 -1.18 -12.49
C ILE A 125 -11.14 -1.53 -11.24
N ILE A 126 -11.55 -1.03 -10.08
CA ILE A 126 -10.88 -1.29 -8.80
C ILE A 126 -10.98 -2.77 -8.42
N ASP A 127 -12.15 -3.39 -8.59
CA ASP A 127 -12.32 -4.82 -8.32
C ASP A 127 -11.41 -5.66 -9.24
N LEU A 128 -11.35 -5.36 -10.54
CA LEU A 128 -10.47 -6.04 -11.50
C LEU A 128 -8.97 -5.90 -11.15
N LEU A 129 -8.54 -4.70 -10.76
CA LEU A 129 -7.16 -4.45 -10.34
C LEU A 129 -6.84 -5.21 -9.03
N THR A 130 -7.79 -5.25 -8.10
CA THR A 130 -7.67 -6.00 -6.86
C THR A 130 -7.50 -7.50 -7.13
N GLU A 131 -8.31 -8.05 -8.02
CA GLU A 131 -8.23 -9.46 -8.45
C GLU A 131 -6.87 -9.78 -9.08
N LYS A 132 -6.36 -8.91 -9.96
CA LYS A 132 -5.01 -9.07 -10.56
C LYS A 132 -3.92 -9.16 -9.50
N VAL A 133 -3.94 -8.28 -8.51
CA VAL A 133 -2.95 -8.27 -7.41
C VAL A 133 -3.06 -9.54 -6.55
N ILE A 134 -4.27 -9.94 -6.19
CA ILE A 134 -4.51 -11.15 -5.38
C ILE A 134 -4.03 -12.40 -6.14
N GLN A 135 -4.34 -12.51 -7.43
CA GLN A 135 -3.96 -13.66 -8.24
C GLN A 135 -2.44 -13.75 -8.40
N TYR A 136 -1.76 -12.64 -8.72
CA TYR A 136 -0.30 -12.57 -8.74
C TYR A 136 0.29 -13.05 -7.42
N ASN A 137 -0.28 -12.58 -6.30
CA ASN A 137 0.20 -12.95 -4.98
C ASN A 137 0.06 -14.45 -4.72
N LYS A 138 -1.08 -15.04 -5.06
CA LYS A 138 -1.33 -16.48 -4.95
C LYS A 138 -0.34 -17.31 -5.77
N GLU A 139 -0.12 -16.94 -7.02
CA GLU A 139 0.78 -17.65 -7.96
C GLU A 139 2.25 -17.60 -7.52
N ASN A 140 2.67 -16.50 -6.88
CA ASN A 140 4.04 -16.32 -6.42
C ASN A 140 4.23 -16.71 -4.94
N GLY A 141 3.27 -17.42 -4.34
CA GLY A 141 3.35 -17.87 -2.94
C GLY A 141 3.39 -16.72 -1.92
N ILE A 142 2.99 -15.52 -2.34
CA ILE A 142 2.89 -14.31 -1.53
C ILE A 142 1.59 -14.41 -0.73
N ALA A 143 1.61 -15.22 0.32
CA ALA A 143 0.48 -15.30 1.23
C ALA A 143 0.33 -13.96 1.96
N TYR A 144 -0.89 -13.43 2.01
CA TYR A 144 -1.21 -12.35 2.91
C TYR A 144 -1.12 -12.89 4.34
N LYS A 145 0.07 -12.80 4.96
CA LYS A 145 0.28 -13.28 6.32
C LYS A 145 0.03 -12.14 7.28
N ILE A 146 -0.53 -12.50 8.44
CA ILE A 146 -0.55 -11.66 9.63
C ILE A 146 0.88 -11.14 9.85
N VAL A 147 1.06 -9.83 9.70
CA VAL A 147 2.28 -9.13 10.10
C VAL A 147 2.04 -8.64 11.51
N LYS A 148 2.81 -9.17 12.46
CA LYS A 148 2.68 -8.80 13.85
C LYS A 148 3.41 -7.50 14.17
N ALA A 149 3.02 -6.83 15.25
CA ALA A 149 3.69 -5.64 15.75
C ALA A 149 5.17 -5.92 16.02
N GLU A 150 5.50 -7.05 16.66
CA GLU A 150 6.89 -7.49 16.88
C GLU A 150 7.74 -7.48 15.59
N THR A 151 7.19 -7.97 14.48
CA THR A 151 7.87 -7.97 13.19
C THR A 151 8.10 -6.55 12.67
N VAL A 152 7.08 -5.68 12.80
CA VAL A 152 7.19 -4.27 12.39
C VAL A 152 8.27 -3.53 13.18
N PHE A 153 8.29 -3.70 14.52
CA PHE A 153 9.28 -3.03 15.37
C PHE A 153 10.70 -3.54 15.13
N GLN A 154 10.86 -4.85 14.91
CA GLN A 154 12.15 -5.45 14.60
C GLN A 154 12.74 -4.91 13.29
N GLN A 155 11.91 -4.66 12.30
CA GLN A 155 12.36 -4.10 11.02
C GLN A 155 12.63 -2.60 11.12
N ALA A 156 11.77 -1.87 11.85
CA ALA A 156 11.84 -0.42 11.95
C ALA A 156 13.00 0.11 12.80
N ILE A 157 13.41 -0.65 13.83
CA ILE A 157 14.44 -0.24 14.77
C ILE A 157 15.66 -1.14 14.58
N ASP A 158 16.74 -0.56 14.06
CA ASP A 158 18.02 -1.24 13.83
C ASP A 158 18.71 -1.53 15.18
N PHE A 159 18.20 -2.55 15.90
CA PHE A 159 18.65 -2.90 17.25
C PHE A 159 20.05 -3.52 17.20
N LYS A 160 21.07 -2.73 17.52
CA LYS A 160 22.45 -3.21 17.76
C LYS A 160 22.62 -3.93 19.11
N GLY A 161 21.54 -4.33 19.80
CA GLY A 161 21.58 -4.88 21.16
C GLY A 161 20.45 -5.89 21.47
N ASN A 162 20.79 -6.94 22.22
CA ASN A 162 20.09 -8.21 22.44
C ASN A 162 18.71 -8.15 23.14
N SER A 163 17.64 -7.68 22.48
CA SER A 163 16.30 -8.30 22.60
C SER A 163 15.35 -7.70 21.59
N ALA A 164 15.01 -8.46 20.56
CA ALA A 164 13.92 -8.13 19.65
C ALA A 164 12.60 -8.00 20.46
N PHE A 165 11.89 -6.88 20.30
CA PHE A 165 10.57 -6.69 20.91
C PHE A 165 9.61 -7.78 20.44
N ARG A 166 8.82 -8.31 21.36
CA ARG A 166 7.74 -9.27 21.11
C ARG A 166 6.39 -8.65 21.39
N ASP A 167 5.33 -9.21 20.81
CA ASP A 167 3.95 -8.78 21.13
C ASP A 167 3.63 -8.97 22.63
N SER A 168 4.36 -9.85 23.32
CA SER A 168 4.28 -10.07 24.77
C SER A 168 4.88 -8.96 25.63
N ASP A 169 5.65 -8.07 25.02
CA ASP A 169 6.32 -6.93 25.66
C ASP A 169 5.51 -5.64 25.47
N MET A 170 4.43 -5.69 24.67
CA MET A 170 3.59 -4.57 24.29
C MET A 170 2.25 -4.65 25.03
N ASN A 171 1.98 -3.66 25.89
CA ASN A 171 0.75 -3.58 26.68
C ASN A 171 -0.14 -2.45 26.16
N THR A 172 -1.45 -2.69 26.18
CA THR A 172 -2.46 -1.67 25.86
C THR A 172 -3.76 -1.94 26.62
N GLU A 173 -4.69 -0.99 26.55
CA GLU A 173 -6.00 -1.08 27.18
C GLU A 173 -7.12 -1.12 26.14
N CYS A 174 -8.11 -2.01 26.34
CA CYS A 174 -9.33 -1.96 25.55
C CYS A 174 -10.27 -0.86 26.09
N PRO A 175 -10.62 0.18 25.31
CA PRO A 175 -11.49 1.25 25.79
C PRO A 175 -12.96 0.85 26.03
N ALA A 176 -13.39 -0.32 25.56
CA ALA A 176 -14.78 -0.79 25.69
C ALA A 176 -14.99 -1.58 26.98
N CYS A 177 -14.00 -2.37 27.41
CA CYS A 177 -14.09 -3.22 28.58
C CYS A 177 -13.03 -2.93 29.64
N CYS A 178 -12.22 -1.89 29.45
CA CYS A 178 -11.13 -1.45 30.34
C CYS A 178 -10.10 -2.55 30.66
N THR A 179 -10.06 -3.62 29.87
CA THR A 179 -9.13 -4.72 30.08
C THR A 179 -7.72 -4.29 29.63
N GLN A 180 -6.79 -4.30 30.57
CA GLN A 180 -5.36 -4.24 30.30
C GLN A 180 -4.91 -5.59 29.74
N GLN A 181 -4.22 -5.57 28.61
CA GLN A 181 -3.77 -6.79 27.95
C GLN A 181 -2.47 -6.59 27.17
N LYS A 182 -1.75 -7.68 26.97
CA LYS A 182 -0.64 -7.74 26.02
C LYS A 182 -1.18 -7.86 24.61
N LEU A 183 -0.44 -7.37 23.61
CA LEU A 183 -0.79 -7.62 22.21
C LEU A 183 -0.75 -9.12 21.88
N SER A 184 0.10 -9.91 22.55
CA SER A 184 0.13 -11.36 22.39
C SER A 184 -1.14 -12.08 22.87
N GLU A 185 -1.98 -11.41 23.68
CA GLU A 185 -3.27 -11.95 24.13
C GLU A 185 -4.42 -11.61 23.17
N ALA A 186 -4.19 -10.72 22.20
CA ALA A 186 -5.21 -10.31 21.23
C ALA A 186 -5.52 -11.44 20.23
N THR A 187 -6.77 -11.48 19.76
CA THR A 187 -7.12 -12.31 18.59
C THR A 187 -6.67 -11.59 17.33
N LEU A 188 -5.86 -12.28 16.52
CA LEU A 188 -5.36 -11.74 15.26
C LEU A 188 -6.25 -12.18 14.10
N SER A 189 -6.61 -11.22 13.25
CA SER A 189 -7.29 -11.47 11.98
C SER A 189 -6.71 -10.61 10.88
N LEU A 190 -7.00 -10.99 9.64
CA LEU A 190 -6.73 -10.18 8.46
C LEU A 190 -8.04 -9.57 7.96
N ASP A 191 -8.00 -8.28 7.64
CA ASP A 191 -9.08 -7.56 6.95
C ASP A 191 -8.44 -6.84 5.75
N GLY A 192 -8.50 -7.46 4.57
CA GLY A 192 -7.70 -7.04 3.42
C GLY A 192 -6.19 -7.17 3.72
N ASP A 193 -5.46 -6.05 3.60
CA ASP A 193 -4.02 -5.96 3.88
C ASP A 193 -3.67 -5.63 5.33
N ASP A 194 -4.68 -5.37 6.16
CA ASP A 194 -4.49 -4.97 7.55
C ASP A 194 -4.43 -6.19 8.48
N THR A 195 -3.41 -6.23 9.33
CA THR A 195 -3.45 -7.09 10.53
C THR A 195 -4.26 -6.37 11.60
N ILE A 196 -5.33 -7.00 12.06
CA ILE A 196 -6.16 -6.50 13.15
C ILE A 196 -5.85 -7.28 14.44
N TYR A 197 -5.47 -6.56 15.48
CA TYR A 197 -5.42 -7.04 16.86
C TYR A 197 -6.74 -6.74 17.55
N THR A 198 -7.56 -7.74 17.80
CA THR A 198 -8.83 -7.60 18.52
C THR A 198 -8.63 -7.91 19.99
N CYS A 199 -9.30 -7.15 20.87
CA CYS A 199 -9.31 -7.40 22.32
C CYS A 199 -9.55 -8.88 22.63
N LYS A 200 -8.88 -9.43 23.66
CA LYS A 200 -8.99 -10.84 24.05
C LYS A 200 -10.42 -11.27 24.44
N ASN A 201 -11.24 -10.29 24.80
CA ASN A 201 -12.66 -10.44 25.11
C ASN A 201 -13.57 -10.21 23.88
N GLY A 202 -13.01 -10.03 22.68
CA GLY A 202 -13.75 -9.82 21.43
C GLY A 202 -14.42 -8.45 21.28
N CYS A 203 -14.19 -7.50 22.18
CA CYS A 203 -14.98 -6.27 22.26
C CYS A 203 -14.81 -5.35 21.04
N GLN A 204 -13.56 -5.12 20.62
CA GLN A 204 -13.22 -4.26 19.49
C GLN A 204 -11.77 -4.46 19.04
N PRO A 205 -11.44 -4.01 17.81
CA PRO A 205 -10.06 -3.79 17.38
C PRO A 205 -9.29 -2.82 18.29
N LEU A 206 -8.05 -3.15 18.61
CA LEU A 206 -7.14 -2.38 19.46
C LEU A 206 -6.00 -1.76 18.66
N VAL A 207 -5.43 -2.57 17.76
CA VAL A 207 -4.32 -2.18 16.88
C VAL A 207 -4.62 -2.66 15.47
N VAL A 208 -4.34 -1.79 14.50
CA VAL A 208 -4.36 -2.12 13.08
C VAL A 208 -2.98 -1.83 12.52
N ILE A 209 -2.39 -2.84 11.89
CA ILE A 209 -1.10 -2.71 11.20
C ILE A 209 -1.37 -2.77 9.71
N SER A 210 -1.13 -1.65 9.05
CA SER A 210 -1.20 -1.52 7.60
C SER A 210 0.18 -1.70 6.98
N ARG A 211 0.19 -2.29 5.79
CA ARG A 211 1.36 -2.58 4.97
C ARG A 211 2.05 -1.35 4.34
N PRO A 212 3.23 -1.55 3.73
CA PRO A 212 3.99 -0.52 3.02
C PRO A 212 3.18 0.24 1.99
N GLY A 213 3.42 1.55 1.94
CA GLY A 213 2.94 2.47 0.91
C GLY A 213 1.44 2.81 0.91
N ILE A 214 0.68 2.32 1.90
CA ILE A 214 -0.55 3.02 2.30
C ILE A 214 -0.11 4.35 2.93
N VAL A 215 -0.41 5.47 2.26
CA VAL A 215 -0.14 6.81 2.78
C VAL A 215 -0.68 6.88 4.21
N ALA A 216 0.21 7.15 5.17
CA ALA A 216 -0.20 7.45 6.53
C ALA A 216 -1.07 8.71 6.44
N TRP A 217 -2.39 8.57 6.62
CA TRP A 217 -3.29 9.70 6.68
C TRP A 217 -2.76 10.66 7.76
N PRO A 218 -2.49 11.94 7.45
CA PRO A 218 -1.92 12.87 8.41
C PRO A 218 -2.74 12.87 9.71
N GLY A 219 -2.08 12.56 10.83
CA GLY A 219 -2.70 12.49 12.17
C GLY A 219 -3.33 11.15 12.56
N ARG A 220 -3.23 10.09 11.74
CA ARG A 220 -3.80 8.75 12.02
C ARG A 220 -2.75 7.63 11.96
N GLY A 221 -2.08 7.38 13.08
CA GLY A 221 -1.12 6.28 13.27
C GLY A 221 0.34 6.71 13.24
N VAL A 222 1.21 5.79 13.66
CA VAL A 222 2.68 5.96 13.68
C VAL A 222 3.27 5.17 12.52
N ARG A 223 4.04 5.85 11.66
CA ARG A 223 4.78 5.20 10.57
C ARG A 223 6.10 4.65 11.09
N LEU A 224 6.35 3.37 10.83
CA LEU A 224 7.55 2.63 11.20
C LEU A 224 8.13 2.00 9.94
N GLN A 225 9.09 2.72 9.33
CA GLN A 225 9.58 2.45 7.97
C GLN A 225 8.41 2.29 6.97
N ASP A 226 8.20 1.04 6.58
CA ASP A 226 7.26 0.59 5.57
C ASP A 226 5.95 0.10 6.21
N TYR A 227 5.65 0.39 7.47
CA TYR A 227 4.37 0.01 8.08
C TYR A 227 3.72 1.19 8.78
N VAL A 228 2.39 1.17 8.89
CA VAL A 228 1.64 2.13 9.69
C VAL A 228 0.91 1.39 10.78
N ILE A 229 1.21 1.73 12.03
CA ILE A 229 0.51 1.20 13.20
C ILE A 229 -0.53 2.21 13.66
N ARG A 230 -1.79 1.77 13.80
CA ARG A 230 -2.89 2.56 14.35
C ARG A 230 -3.41 1.90 15.60
N ASN A 231 -3.45 2.63 16.72
CA ASN A 231 -3.83 2.11 18.03
C ASN A 231 -4.84 3.03 18.73
N VAL A 232 -5.88 2.44 19.35
CA VAL A 232 -6.96 3.20 20.02
C VAL A 232 -6.53 3.76 21.36
N ARG A 233 -5.68 3.02 22.07
CA ARG A 233 -5.03 3.42 23.32
C ARG A 233 -3.54 3.34 23.16
N GLU A 234 -2.81 4.02 24.03
CA GLU A 234 -1.36 4.00 24.00
C GLU A 234 -0.84 2.56 24.10
N ILE A 235 0.26 2.29 23.41
CA ILE A 235 0.98 1.02 23.53
C ILE A 235 2.25 1.31 24.32
N THR A 236 2.43 0.60 25.42
CA THR A 236 3.65 0.66 26.21
C THR A 236 4.49 -0.58 25.92
N ILE A 237 5.72 -0.39 25.47
CA ILE A 237 6.67 -1.47 25.15
C ILE A 237 7.75 -1.51 26.23
N LYS A 238 7.91 -2.66 26.90
CA LYS A 238 8.92 -2.87 27.94
C LYS A 238 9.47 -4.28 27.91
N THR A 239 10.77 -4.41 27.66
CA THR A 239 11.53 -5.66 27.86
C THR A 239 12.23 -5.68 29.22
N GLU A 240 12.76 -6.84 29.62
CA GLU A 240 13.54 -6.99 30.86
C GLU A 240 14.83 -6.16 30.87
N SER A 241 15.41 -5.90 29.70
CA SER A 241 16.66 -5.15 29.52
C SER A 241 16.47 -3.63 29.51
N MET A 242 15.22 -3.15 29.46
CA MET A 242 14.91 -1.72 29.35
C MET A 242 14.78 -1.04 30.73
N GLY A 243 15.56 0.03 30.94
CA GLY A 243 15.44 0.88 32.12
C GLY A 243 14.15 1.72 32.16
N MET A 244 13.61 2.08 31.00
CA MET A 244 12.36 2.84 30.88
C MET A 244 11.52 2.29 29.71
N PRO A 245 10.19 2.17 29.86
CA PRO A 245 9.33 1.72 28.77
C PRO A 245 9.27 2.74 27.63
N MET A 246 9.16 2.25 26.40
CA MET A 246 8.85 3.06 25.22
C MET A 246 7.33 3.22 25.09
N LEU A 247 6.89 4.41 24.67
CA LEU A 247 5.47 4.73 24.50
C LEU A 247 5.14 5.01 23.04
N ILE A 248 4.02 4.44 22.57
CA ILE A 248 3.41 4.77 21.29
C ILE A 248 2.07 5.44 21.59
N PRO A 249 1.94 6.75 21.29
CA PRO A 249 0.73 7.48 21.64
C PRO A 249 -0.48 6.95 20.87
N ALA A 250 -1.65 7.01 21.48
CA ALA A 250 -2.92 6.79 20.79
C ALA A 250 -3.21 7.94 19.82
N SER A 251 -3.89 7.65 18.70
CA SER A 251 -4.59 8.68 17.93
C SER A 251 -6.09 8.54 18.13
N LYS A 252 -6.77 9.63 18.52
CA LYS A 252 -8.23 9.64 18.75
C LYS A 252 -9.06 9.21 17.53
N ALA A 253 -8.48 9.26 16.32
CA ALA A 253 -9.11 8.87 15.06
C ALA A 253 -8.53 7.58 14.45
N ALA A 254 -7.71 6.83 15.21
CA ALA A 254 -6.90 5.72 14.70
C ALA A 254 -7.69 4.62 13.99
N LEU A 255 -8.88 4.26 14.47
CA LEU A 255 -9.67 3.12 13.99
C LEU A 255 -11.00 3.50 13.32
N MET A 256 -11.25 4.79 13.08
CA MET A 256 -12.42 5.20 12.30
C MET A 256 -12.17 4.88 10.82
N LYS A 257 -12.48 3.65 10.38
CA LYS A 257 -12.85 3.38 8.98
C LYS A 257 -13.95 4.39 8.67
N MET A 258 -13.83 5.18 7.60
CA MET A 258 -15.00 5.91 7.12
C MET A 258 -16.07 4.85 6.90
N ARG A 259 -17.16 4.91 7.67
CA ARG A 259 -18.42 4.32 7.23
C ARG A 259 -18.65 4.97 5.87
N SER A 260 -18.67 4.18 4.80
CA SER A 260 -19.40 4.60 3.61
C SER A 260 -20.78 4.99 4.12
N SER A 261 -21.10 6.28 4.03
CA SER A 261 -22.46 6.73 4.23
C SER A 261 -23.31 5.94 3.24
N ARG A 262 -24.27 5.19 3.78
CA ARG A 262 -25.37 4.61 3.00
C ARG A 262 -26.04 5.69 2.17
#